data_AF-A0A561SGB6-F1
#
_entry.id   AF-A0A561SGB6-F1
#
_cell.length_a   1.000
_cell.length_b   1.000
_cell.length_c   1.000
_cell.angle_alpha   90.00
_cell.angle_beta   90.00
_cell.angle_gamma   90.00
#
_symmetry.space_group_name_H-M   'P 1'
#
loop_
_entity.id
_entity.type
_entity.pdbx_description
1 polymer ?
#
loop_
_entity_poly.entity_id
_entity_poly.type
_entity_poly.pdbx_seq_one_letter_code
_entity_poly.pdbx_strand_id
1 'polypeptide(L)' 'MSTPRQTQNRAKHWNARIAEATTEKERAGVWYDACRTLAIKAEREGRPEVWRKLTEELHDFFKRNGG' A
#
# COMPACT_ATOMS: atom_id res chain seq x y z
N MET A 1 13.63 2.56 15.83
CA MET A 1 12.52 1.82 16.49
C MET A 1 11.22 2.56 16.26
N SER A 2 10.37 2.13 15.32
CA SER A 2 9.00 2.68 15.20
C SER A 2 8.15 2.10 16.32
N THR A 3 7.70 2.94 17.24
CA THR A 3 6.80 2.55 18.33
C THR A 3 5.50 1.95 17.76
N PRO A 4 4.91 0.92 18.41
CA PRO A 4 3.70 0.22 17.94
C PRO A 4 2.49 1.15 17.68
N ARG A 5 2.50 2.35 18.26
CA ARG A 5 1.47 3.40 18.04
C ARG A 5 1.48 3.97 16.61
N GLN A 6 2.64 4.09 15.96
CA GLN A 6 2.69 4.58 14.57
C GLN A 6 2.07 3.60 13.58
N THR A 7 2.24 2.29 13.81
CA THR A 7 1.66 1.25 12.95
C THR A 7 0.13 1.20 13.11
N GLN A 8 -0.37 1.32 14.35
CA GLN A 8 -1.81 1.36 14.61
C GLN A 8 -2.49 2.61 14.05
N ASN A 9 -1.84 3.78 14.14
CA ASN A 9 -2.37 5.02 13.59
C ASN A 9 -2.42 5.00 12.05
N ARG A 10 -1.46 4.34 11.39
CA ARG A 10 -1.48 4.17 9.94
C ARG A 10 -2.60 3.24 9.49
N ALA A 11 -2.82 2.13 10.18
CA ALA A 11 -3.93 1.24 9.86
C ALA A 11 -5.28 1.97 9.99
N LYS A 12 -5.47 2.76 11.06
CA LYS A 12 -6.67 3.61 11.22
C LYS A 12 -6.80 4.67 10.12
N HIS A 13 -5.69 5.32 9.75
CA HIS A 13 -5.66 6.33 8.67
C HIS A 13 -6.09 5.75 7.33
N TRP A 14 -5.56 4.59 6.95
CA TRP A 14 -5.93 3.93 5.70
C TRP A 14 -7.36 3.38 5.74
N ASN A 15 -7.79 2.80 6.86
CA ASN A 15 -9.17 2.33 7.03
C ASN A 15 -10.18 3.47 6.94
N ALA A 16 -9.87 4.64 7.50
CA ALA A 16 -10.71 5.84 7.36
C ALA A 16 -10.81 6.26 5.89
N ARG A 17 -9.67 6.35 5.17
CA ARG A 17 -9.68 6.71 3.74
C ARG A 17 -10.40 5.69 2.86
N ILE A 18 -10.36 4.40 3.20
CA ILE A 18 -11.13 3.36 2.49
C ILE A 18 -12.62 3.47 2.80
N ALA A 19 -12.99 3.81 4.04
CA ALA A 19 -14.38 4.02 4.44
C ALA A 19 -14.98 5.27 3.78
N GLU A 20 -14.18 6.32 3.59
CA GLU A 20 -14.57 7.53 2.86
C GLU A 20 -14.64 7.32 1.34
N ALA A 21 -13.88 6.36 0.79
CA ALA A 21 -13.90 6.04 -0.63
C ALA A 21 -15.25 5.40 -1.03
N THR A 22 -16.00 6.14 -1.84
CA THR A 22 -17.34 5.75 -2.31
C THR A 22 -17.31 4.82 -3.51
N THR A 23 -16.23 4.84 -4.29
CA THR A 23 -16.05 3.99 -5.47
C THR A 23 -14.90 3.00 -5.30
N GLU A 24 -14.98 1.85 -5.98
CA GLU A 24 -13.88 0.87 -5.98
C GLU A 24 -12.59 1.44 -6.57
N LYS A 25 -12.70 2.38 -7.52
CA LYS A 25 -11.56 3.12 -8.07
C LYS A 25 -10.84 3.94 -7.00
N GLU A 26 -11.59 4.66 -6.15
CA GLU A 26 -11.00 5.42 -5.04
C GLU A 26 -10.34 4.48 -4.02
N ARG A 27 -10.99 3.36 -3.68
CA ARG A 27 -10.43 2.36 -2.77
C ARG A 27 -9.12 1.78 -3.30
N ALA A 28 -9.08 1.44 -4.59
CA ALA A 28 -7.86 0.97 -5.25
C ALA A 28 -6.74 2.03 -5.19
N GLY A 29 -7.07 3.31 -5.42
CA GLY A 29 -6.13 4.42 -5.29
C GLY A 29 -5.58 4.58 -3.87
N VAL A 30 -6.43 4.46 -2.85
CA VAL A 30 -6.01 4.52 -1.43
C VAL A 30 -5.07 3.37 -1.09
N TRP A 31 -5.38 2.15 -1.52
CA TRP A 31 -4.50 1.00 -1.31
C TRP A 31 -3.17 1.14 -2.04
N TYR A 32 -3.18 1.67 -3.26
CA TYR A 32 -1.95 1.95 -4.01
C TYR A 32 -1.05 2.95 -3.27
N ASP A 33 -1.60 4.03 -2.74
CA ASP A 33 -0.86 5.04 -1.96
C ASP A 33 -0.34 4.47 -0.63
N ALA A 34 -1.11 3.60 0.01
CA ALA A 34 -0.70 2.87 1.21
C ALA A 34 0.50 1.95 0.94
N CYS A 35 0.44 1.16 -0.12
CA CYS A 35 1.52 0.28 -0.56
C CYS A 35 2.77 1.08 -0.95
N ARG A 36 2.60 2.20 -1.66
CA ARG A 36 3.70 3.10 -2.01
C ARG A 36 4.38 3.67 -0.77
N THR A 37 3.61 4.14 0.21
CA THR A 37 4.14 4.66 1.48
C THR A 37 4.88 3.58 2.27
N LEU A 38 4.37 2.34 2.25
CA LEU A 38 5.04 1.19 2.85
C LEU A 38 6.39 0.92 2.19
N ALA A 39 6.43 0.89 0.85
CA ALA A 39 7.65 0.61 0.08
C ALA A 39 8.72 1.69 0.31
N ILE A 40 8.34 2.98 0.29
CA ILE A 40 9.25 4.10 0.61
C ILE A 40 9.84 3.95 2.01
N LYS A 41 9.02 3.57 3.01
CA LYS A 41 9.52 3.37 4.37
C LYS A 41 10.48 2.18 4.43
N ALA A 42 10.11 1.07 3.81
CA ALA A 42 10.91 -0.15 3.78
C ALA A 42 12.28 0.09 3.11
N GLU A 43 12.32 0.84 2.02
CA GLU A 43 13.55 1.26 1.35
C GLU A 43 14.45 2.07 2.28
N ARG A 44 13.90 3.05 3.01
CA ARG A 44 14.64 3.81 4.04
C ARG A 44 15.15 2.94 5.18
N GLU A 45 14.48 1.83 5.47
CA GLU A 45 14.89 0.82 6.45
C GLU A 45 15.85 -0.23 5.86
N GLY A 46 16.31 -0.05 4.62
CA GLY A 46 17.27 -0.94 3.95
C GLY A 46 16.67 -2.19 3.32
N ARG A 47 15.35 -2.19 3.06
CA ARG A 47 14.59 -3.30 2.46
C ARG A 47 14.01 -2.92 1.09
N PRO A 48 14.85 -2.74 0.05
CA PRO A 48 14.39 -2.40 -1.29
C PRO A 48 13.55 -3.51 -1.94
N GLU A 49 13.64 -4.74 -1.43
CA GLU A 49 12.85 -5.90 -1.88
C GLU A 49 11.33 -5.67 -1.82
N VAL A 50 10.84 -4.75 -0.98
CA VAL A 50 9.41 -4.43 -0.89
C VAL A 50 8.91 -3.75 -2.16
N TRP A 51 9.74 -2.94 -2.83
CA TRP A 51 9.40 -2.39 -4.14
C TRP A 51 9.24 -3.49 -5.19
N ARG A 52 10.14 -4.48 -5.17
CA ARG A 52 10.06 -5.63 -6.09
C ARG A 52 8.76 -6.41 -5.91
N LYS A 53 8.39 -6.71 -4.66
CA LYS A 53 7.12 -7.37 -4.34
C LYS A 53 5.91 -6.55 -4.81
N LEU A 54 5.94 -5.23 -4.61
CA LEU A 54 4.86 -4.35 -5.09
C LEU A 54 4.74 -4.40 -6.62
N THR A 55 5.86 -4.41 -7.35
CA THR A 55 5.86 -4.54 -8.81
C THR A 55 5.32 -5.90 -9.26
N GLU A 56 5.70 -7.00 -8.59
CA GLU A 56 5.19 -8.34 -8.90
C GLU A 56 3.67 -8.42 -8.72
N GLU A 57 3.13 -7.92 -7.62
CA GLU A 57 1.68 -7.90 -7.37
C GLU A 57 0.91 -7.07 -8.42
N LEU A 58 1.43 -5.91 -8.81
CA LEU A 58 0.83 -5.08 -9.86
C LEU A 58 0.87 -5.75 -11.23
N HIS A 59 2.00 -6.40 -11.54
CA HIS A 59 2.18 -7.13 -12.78
C HIS A 59 1.23 -8.34 -12.86
N ASP A 60 1.10 -9.09 -11.77
CA ASP A 60 0.15 -10.21 -11.65
C ASP A 60 -1.29 -9.74 -11.80
N PHE A 61 -1.65 -8.63 -11.15
CA PHE A 61 -2.97 -8.03 -11.29
C PHE A 61 -3.26 -7.66 -12.76
N PHE A 62 -2.30 -7.02 -13.44
CA PHE A 62 -2.42 -6.68 -14.85
C PHE A 62 -2.61 -7.93 -15.72
N LYS A 63 -1.78 -8.94 -15.51
CA LYS A 63 -1.84 -10.21 -16.26
C LYS A 63 -3.17 -10.93 -16.10
N ARG A 64 -3.75 -10.92 -14.89
CA ARG A 64 -5.02 -11.59 -14.60
C ARG A 64 -6.25 -10.89 -15.17
N ASN A 65 -6.18 -9.59 -15.45
CA ASN A 65 -7.34 -8.78 -15.84
C ASN A 65 -7.29 -8.21 -17.27
N GLY A 66 -6.17 -8.33 -17.97
CA GLY A 66 -6.05 -7.86 -19.36
C GLY A 66 -4.92 -8.49 -20.16
N GLY A 67 -4.27 -9.54 -19.63
CA GLY A 67 -3.21 -10.27 -20.31
C GLY A 67 -3.74 -11.25 -21.35
#